data_AF-A0A4R9B551-F1
#
_entry.id   AF-A0A4R9B551-F1
#
_cell.length_a   1.000
_cell.length_b   1.000
_cell.length_c   1.000
_cell.angle_alpha   90.00
_cell.angle_beta   90.00
_cell.angle_gamma   90.00
#
_symmetry.space_group_name_H-M   'P 1'
#
loop_
_entity.id
_entity.type
_entity.pdbx_description
1 polymer ?
#
loop_
_entity_poly.entity_id
_entity_poly.type
_entity_poly.pdbx_seq_one_letter_code
_entity_poly.pdbx_strand_id
1 'polypeptide(L)' 'MGTPATGTYTAKLTDGPLEGKTITTEFLESGDPRPRLEIPADAGAKRYLYTRGAGLEFESSEFPERPTAVDYRYLEAVFD' A
#
# COMPACT_ATOMS: atom_id res chain seq x y z
N MET A 1 -14.87 21.81 -6.42
CA MET A 1 -13.97 20.67 -6.68
C MET A 1 -13.23 20.41 -5.38
N GLY A 2 -13.78 19.56 -4.51
CA GLY A 2 -13.10 19.16 -3.28
C GLY A 2 -12.26 17.94 -3.63
N THR A 3 -10.94 18.05 -3.48
CA THR A 3 -10.09 16.87 -3.32
C THR A 3 -10.73 16.03 -2.22
N PRO A 4 -11.22 14.80 -2.48
CA PRO A 4 -11.58 13.95 -1.37
C PRO A 4 -10.32 13.84 -0.52
N ALA A 5 -10.42 14.19 0.76
CA ALA A 5 -9.38 13.86 1.72
C ALA A 5 -9.44 12.35 1.96
N THR A 6 -9.21 11.56 0.90
CA THR A 6 -8.85 10.15 0.99
C THR A 6 -7.50 10.16 1.67
N GLY A 7 -7.49 9.89 2.97
CA GLY A 7 -6.28 9.86 3.77
C GLY A 7 -5.19 9.01 3.12
N THR A 8 -3.96 9.19 3.56
CA THR A 8 -2.86 8.32 3.19
C THR A 8 -2.59 7.33 4.30
N TYR A 9 -2.07 6.16 3.94
CA TYR A 9 -1.60 5.16 4.87
C TYR A 9 -0.22 4.67 4.46
N THR A 10 0.45 4.05 5.42
CA THR A 10 1.78 3.46 5.25
C THR A 10 1.63 2.02 4.80
N ALA A 11 1.96 1.72 3.56
CA ALA A 11 2.10 0.36 3.07
C ALA A 11 3.46 -0.20 3.48
N LYS A 12 3.49 -1.19 4.37
CA LYS A 12 4.69 -1.85 4.85
C LYS A 12 4.95 -3.08 4.01
N LEU A 13 6.07 -3.12 3.29
CA LEU A 13 6.43 -4.25 2.46
C LEU A 13 7.13 -5.28 3.36
N THR A 14 6.44 -6.38 3.65
CA THR A 14 6.93 -7.39 4.61
C THR A 14 7.66 -8.55 3.96
N ASP A 15 7.76 -8.57 2.63
CA ASP A 15 8.37 -9.65 1.85
C ASP A 15 8.90 -9.11 0.53
N GLY A 16 9.71 -9.91 -0.17
CA GLY A 16 10.12 -9.66 -1.55
C GLY A 16 11.29 -8.66 -1.69
N PRO A 17 11.49 -8.13 -2.91
CA PRO A 17 12.67 -7.32 -3.23
C PRO A 17 12.70 -5.95 -2.54
N LEU A 18 11.56 -5.50 -2.02
CA LEU A 18 11.44 -4.25 -1.26
C LEU A 18 11.07 -4.52 0.20
N GLU A 19 11.31 -5.73 0.72
CA GLU A 19 11.10 -6.07 2.12
C GLU A 19 11.76 -5.05 3.05
N GLY A 20 11.03 -4.65 4.11
CA GLY A 20 11.47 -3.66 5.09
C GLY A 20 11.30 -2.21 4.63
N LYS A 21 10.91 -1.97 3.37
CA LYS A 21 10.54 -0.62 2.91
C LYS A 21 9.09 -0.31 3.25
N THR A 22 8.82 0.97 3.43
CA THR A 22 7.48 1.51 3.60
C THR A 22 7.18 2.50 2.49
N ILE A 23 5.95 2.47 1.99
CA ILE A 23 5.49 3.37 0.92
C ILE A 23 4.24 4.07 1.40
N THR A 24 4.21 5.39 1.24
CA THR A 24 3.00 6.16 1.48
C THR A 24 2.08 6.05 0.27
N THR A 25 0.86 5.58 0.49
CA THR A 25 -0.15 5.46 -0.57
C THR A 25 -1.50 5.96 -0.06
N GLU A 26 -2.37 6.30 -1.00
CA GLU A 26 -3.71 6.80 -0.72
C GLU A 26 -4.73 5.66 -0.59
N PHE A 27 -5.72 5.86 0.27
CA PHE A 27 -6.90 5.00 0.28
C PHE A 27 -7.65 5.06 -1.05
N LEU A 28 -8.42 4.01 -1.32
CA LEU A 28 -9.40 4.02 -2.38
C LEU A 28 -10.48 5.07 -2.09
N GLU A 29 -11.25 5.41 -3.13
CA GLU A 29 -12.39 6.32 -3.06
C GLU A 29 -13.42 5.88 -2.01
N SER A 30 -13.55 4.56 -1.80
CA SER A 30 -14.40 3.94 -0.78
C SER A 30 -13.90 4.12 0.65
N GLY A 31 -12.63 4.51 0.85
CA GLY A 31 -11.96 4.61 2.14
C GLY A 31 -11.16 3.36 2.55
N ASP A 32 -11.25 2.28 1.76
CA ASP A 32 -10.49 1.05 1.98
C ASP A 32 -9.03 1.16 1.51
N PRO A 33 -8.08 0.48 2.18
CA PRO A 33 -6.73 0.35 1.67
C PRO A 33 -6.72 -0.45 0.36
N ARG A 34 -5.79 -0.11 -0.53
CA ARG A 34 -5.67 -0.77 -1.83
C ARG A 34 -5.48 -2.28 -1.63
N PRO A 35 -6.23 -3.14 -2.35
CA PRO A 35 -6.05 -4.58 -2.26
C PRO A 35 -4.71 -5.03 -2.86
N ARG A 36 -4.17 -4.24 -3.79
CA ARG A 36 -2.87 -4.47 -4.44
C ARG A 36 -2.11 -3.16 -4.66
N LEU A 37 -0.79 -3.23 -4.62
CA LEU A 37 0.12 -2.15 -4.95
C LEU A 37 1.04 -2.58 -6.09
N GLU A 38 1.24 -1.66 -7.02
CA GLU A 38 2.09 -1.84 -8.19
C GLU A 38 3.24 -0.86 -8.06
N ILE A 39 4.44 -1.38 -7.81
CA ILE A 39 5.61 -0.55 -7.55
C ILE A 39 6.56 -0.69 -8.75
N PRO A 40 6.83 0.39 -9.50
CA PRO A 40 7.79 0.34 -10.58
C PRO A 40 9.19 0.03 -10.03
N ALA A 41 9.87 -0.93 -10.63
CA ALA A 41 11.28 -1.19 -10.35
C ALA A 41 12.15 -0.22 -11.17
N ASP A 42 13.31 0.16 -10.65
CA ASP A 42 14.29 1.02 -11.34
C ASP A 42 14.69 0.50 -12.74
N ALA A 43 14.63 -0.82 -12.96
CA ALA A 43 14.90 -1.44 -14.25
C ALA A 43 13.69 -1.40 -15.19
N GLY A 44 13.32 -0.19 -15.64
CA GLY A 44 12.63 0.19 -16.90
C GLY A 44 11.27 -0.43 -17.27
N ALA A 45 11.10 -1.75 -17.15
CA ALA A 45 9.91 -2.49 -17.59
C ALA A 45 9.36 -3.43 -16.50
N LYS A 46 10.02 -3.51 -15.34
CA LYS A 46 9.62 -4.42 -14.26
C LYS A 46 8.75 -3.69 -13.24
N ARG A 47 7.63 -4.28 -12.83
CA ARG A 47 6.79 -3.80 -11.73
C ARG A 47 6.65 -4.91 -10.70
N TYR A 48 6.82 -4.56 -9.44
CA TYR A 48 6.58 -5.46 -8.33
C TYR A 48 5.13 -5.34 -7.91
N LEU A 49 4.40 -6.44 -8.00
CA LEU A 49 3.05 -6.56 -7.46
C LEU A 49 3.13 -6.99 -6.01
N TYR A 50 2.43 -6.24 -5.17
CA TYR A 50 2.24 -6.55 -3.78
C TYR A 50 0.75 -6.65 -3.49
N THR A 51 0.36 -7.65 -2.71
CA THR A 51 -1.02 -7.82 -2.25
C THR A 51 -1.14 -7.41 -0.80
N ARG A 52 -2.30 -6.85 -0.43
CA ARG A 52 -2.61 -6.52 0.96
C ARG A 52 -2.52 -7.79 1.81
N GLY A 53 -1.71 -7.71 2.86
CA GLY A 53 -1.57 -8.73 3.88
C GLY A 53 -2.68 -8.64 4.94
N ALA A 54 -2.51 -9.43 5.99
CA ALA A 54 -3.44 -9.46 7.13
C ALA A 54 -3.08 -8.45 8.23
N GLY A 55 -1.87 -7.88 8.22
CA GLY A 55 -1.45 -6.90 9.22
C GLY A 55 -2.06 -5.54 8.91
N LEU A 56 -2.90 -5.05 9.82
CA LEU A 56 -3.50 -3.73 9.79
C LEU A 56 -3.19 -3.07 11.12
N GLU A 57 -2.63 -1.87 11.08
CA GLU A 57 -2.34 -1.06 12.25
C GLU A 57 -3.25 0.15 12.24
N PHE A 58 -3.90 0.42 13.37
CA PHE A 58 -4.85 1.51 13.54
C PHE A 58 -4.31 2.45 14.62
N GLU A 59 -3.61 3.50 14.22
CA GLU A 59 -3.03 4.48 15.15
C GLU A 59 -3.74 5.84 15.10
N SER A 60 -4.67 6.05 14.15
CA SER A 60 -5.40 7.30 14.02
C SER A 60 -6.51 7.45 15.06
N SER A 61 -6.43 8.50 15.88
CA SER A 61 -7.56 8.92 16.74
C SER A 61 -8.70 9.59 15.96
N GLU A 62 -8.41 10.21 14.80
CA GLU A 62 -9.41 10.88 13.97
C GLU A 62 -10.25 9.90 13.12
N PHE A 63 -9.66 8.77 12.72
CA PHE A 63 -10.30 7.76 11.89
C PHE A 63 -9.98 6.35 12.42
N PRO A 64 -10.57 5.92 13.55
CA PRO A 64 -10.24 4.64 14.18
C PRO A 64 -10.64 3.42 13.34
N GLU A 65 -11.57 3.61 12.41
CA GLU A 65 -12.00 2.59 11.44
C GLU A 65 -11.03 2.43 10.25
N ARG A 66 -10.04 3.32 10.10
CA ARG A 66 -9.10 3.32 8.98
C ARG A 66 -7.69 2.94 9.43
N PRO A 67 -7.03 1.97 8.76
CA PRO A 67 -5.70 1.55 9.15
C PRO A 67 -4.64 2.56 8.71
N THR A 68 -3.82 3.04 9.63
CA THR A 68 -2.69 3.96 9.34
C THR A 68 -1.50 3.25 8.71
N ALA A 69 -1.33 1.97 9.01
CA ALA A 69 -0.36 1.14 8.34
C ALA A 69 -0.94 -0.22 7.97
N VAL A 70 -0.51 -0.74 6.83
CA VAL A 70 -1.02 -1.97 6.25
C VAL A 70 0.15 -2.76 5.72
N ASP A 71 0.25 -4.01 6.14
CA ASP A 71 1.26 -4.93 5.65
C ASP A 71 0.90 -5.38 4.22
N TYR A 72 1.92 -5.48 3.38
CA TYR A 72 1.83 -5.95 2.00
C TYR A 72 2.86 -7.03 1.77
N ARG A 73 2.39 -8.10 1.13
CA ARG A 73 3.22 -9.23 0.76
C ARG A 73 3.49 -9.20 -0.73
N TYR A 74 4.72 -9.50 -1.09
CA TYR A 74 5.11 -9.63 -2.48
C TYR A 74 4.30 -10.77 -3.13
N LEU A 75 3.73 -10.47 -4.31
CA LEU A 75 2.96 -11.42 -5.09
C LEU A 75 3.84 -11.95 -6.23
N GLU A 76 4.25 -11.06 -7.13
CA GLU A 76 5.06 -11.40 -8.30
C GLU A 76 5.70 -10.15 -8.91
N ALA A 77 6.63 -10.36 -9.83
CA ALA A 77 7.18 -9.30 -10.65
C ALA A 77 6.63 -9.46 -12.07
N VAL A 78 5.92 -8.45 -12.54
CA VAL A 78 5.45 -8.38 -13.92
C VAL A 78 6.46 -7.60 -14.75
N PHE A 79 6.62 -8.02 -15.99
CA PHE A 79 7.47 -7.39 -16.99
C PHE A 79 6.57 -6.99 -18.16
N ASP A 80 6.64 -5.72 -18.56
CA ASP A 80 5.95 -5.20 -19.76
C ASP A 80 6.76 -5.51 -21.04
#